data_AF-A0A370PCF9-F1
#
_entry.id   AF-A0A370PCF9-F1
#
_cell.length_a   1.000
_cell.length_b   1.000
_cell.length_c   1.000
_cell.angle_alpha   90.00
_cell.angle_beta   90.00
_cell.angle_gamma   90.00
#
_symmetry.space_group_name_H-M   'P 1'
#
loop_
_entity.id
_entity.type
_entity.pdbx_description
1 polymer ?
#
loop_
_entity_poly.entity_id
_entity_poly.type
_entity_poly.pdbx_seq_one_letter_code
_entity_poly.pdbx_strand_id
1 'polypeptide(L)'
;MDSTRICVERIPSSEKSKLPPRNLVPPTLGSGPAELAMPKNAYWRPGTKLLVRFLSGSEFVKNKVKYYAQTWENYANIDFVFNNSPKAQIRVSFVRGGGSWSYLGTHNLEISDDQATMNFGWFDDNTPDEEFSRTTIHEFGHALGCIHEHMSPSASIPWDKDKVYQYYMGPPNVWSKEEVDRNLFHQYAPSETFYTRFDPRSIMLYRISNDLTIGDYETPNNTVLSATDKMFIHSLYPEQARSQARFTTQDFRPPSRSNLLNALQVNFDPEYKEAPSVAVGLTELNLSKDFNVRIKAYADRITESGFVIHADSWADTILFSAGAAWFEVSSTDTEFQTGNFDTLELHPWNEAKPQNRKRVVLERSFAEPPKVLVWLQGFDMDKRKDWRIAVHASNISSEGFDIHIDTWGDSILYSASASWIAYPADKEGIFSGVVDSSIRQNTTSPSQVKGGRVDFPRGVFDRKHRVYAAIKSFNVSCKHDLRLIIQTEKITKDGFDWKVEAGGDSMLNGAGISYVVI
;
A
#
# COMPACT_ATOMS: atom_id res chain seq x y z
N MET A 1 -42.73 0.00 -15.57
CA MET A 1 -41.36 0.26 -15.08
C MET A 1 -41.02 -0.79 -14.04
N ASP A 2 -39.86 -1.41 -14.13
CA ASP A 2 -39.32 -2.22 -13.03
C ASP A 2 -38.93 -1.29 -11.86
N SER A 3 -38.95 -1.77 -10.62
CA SER A 3 -38.70 -0.88 -9.46
C SER A 3 -37.21 -0.61 -9.31
N THR A 4 -36.75 0.57 -9.72
CA THR A 4 -35.33 0.94 -9.61
C THR A 4 -34.99 1.15 -8.13
N ARG A 5 -34.14 0.28 -7.58
CA ARG A 5 -33.60 0.45 -6.22
C ARG A 5 -32.58 1.58 -6.25
N ILE A 6 -32.72 2.52 -5.32
CA ILE A 6 -31.94 3.75 -5.25
C ILE A 6 -31.39 3.90 -3.84
N CYS A 7 -30.13 4.32 -3.75
CA CYS A 7 -29.46 4.69 -2.52
C CYS A 7 -29.59 6.21 -2.30
N VAL A 8 -29.15 6.73 -1.14
CA VAL A 8 -29.20 8.17 -0.87
C VAL A 8 -27.97 8.60 -0.07
N GLU A 9 -27.29 9.65 -0.52
CA GLU A 9 -26.22 10.29 0.25
C GLU A 9 -26.80 11.16 1.36
N ARG A 10 -26.16 11.19 2.54
CA ARG A 10 -26.60 12.01 3.67
C ARG A 10 -25.53 13.00 4.12
N ILE A 11 -25.99 14.20 4.48
CA ILE A 11 -25.19 15.27 5.08
C ILE A 11 -25.84 15.65 6.44
N PRO A 12 -25.06 15.89 7.50
CA PRO A 12 -25.58 16.37 8.79
C PRO A 12 -26.30 17.72 8.66
N SER A 13 -27.24 18.00 9.57
CA SER A 13 -28.12 19.17 9.49
C SER A 13 -27.49 20.50 9.92
N SER A 14 -26.20 20.54 10.26
CA SER A 14 -25.51 21.74 10.76
C SER A 14 -24.37 22.20 9.86
N GLU A 15 -24.52 23.37 9.22
CA GLU A 15 -23.46 24.05 8.47
C GLU A 15 -22.28 24.50 9.37
N LYS A 16 -21.32 23.61 9.63
CA LYS A 16 -20.03 23.97 10.27
C LYS A 16 -18.81 23.31 9.63
N SER A 17 -18.75 23.34 8.29
CA SER A 17 -17.51 23.08 7.55
C SER A 17 -16.45 24.15 7.88
N LYS A 18 -15.52 23.84 8.80
CA LYS A 18 -14.33 24.66 9.08
C LYS A 18 -13.11 23.78 9.35
N LEU A 19 -12.35 23.50 8.31
CA LEU A 19 -10.95 23.05 8.40
C LEU A 19 -10.06 23.94 7.51
N PRO A 20 -8.78 24.15 7.90
CA PRO A 20 -7.92 25.13 7.24
C PRO A 20 -7.44 24.64 5.86
N PRO A 21 -7.30 25.53 4.85
CA PRO A 21 -6.88 25.16 3.48
C PRO A 21 -5.48 24.51 3.34
N ARG A 22 -4.71 24.44 4.43
CA ARG A 22 -3.26 24.15 4.42
C ARG A 22 -2.92 22.66 4.25
N ASN A 23 -3.92 21.78 4.22
CA ASN A 23 -3.77 20.33 4.02
C ASN A 23 -4.30 19.86 2.65
N LEU A 24 -4.61 20.79 1.74
CA LEU A 24 -5.08 20.51 0.39
C LEU A 24 -3.93 20.76 -0.59
N VAL A 25 -3.40 19.71 -1.21
CA VAL A 25 -2.52 19.84 -2.38
C VAL A 25 -3.43 19.86 -3.62
N PRO A 26 -3.54 20.98 -4.36
CA PRO A 26 -4.25 20.97 -5.63
C PRO A 26 -3.46 20.13 -6.64
N PRO A 27 -4.09 19.26 -7.44
CA PRO A 27 -3.38 18.58 -8.52
C PRO A 27 -2.81 19.63 -9.48
N THR A 28 -1.52 19.50 -9.80
CA THR A 28 -0.83 20.37 -10.76
C THR A 28 -1.51 20.31 -12.13
N LEU A 29 -1.77 21.48 -12.73
CA LEU A 29 -2.50 21.58 -13.99
C LEU A 29 -1.87 20.72 -15.11
N GLY A 30 -2.66 19.77 -15.62
CA GLY A 30 -2.64 19.36 -17.03
C GLY A 30 -1.65 18.29 -17.47
N SER A 31 -2.03 17.01 -17.31
CA SER A 31 -1.71 15.93 -18.29
C SER A 31 -2.43 14.60 -18.00
N GLY A 32 -3.75 14.52 -18.21
CA GLY A 32 -4.48 13.24 -18.18
C GLY A 32 -6.01 13.42 -18.18
N PRO A 33 -6.77 12.75 -19.07
CA PRO A 33 -8.24 12.78 -19.05
C PRO A 33 -8.80 11.74 -18.06
N ALA A 34 -9.76 12.11 -17.20
CA ALA A 34 -10.29 11.25 -16.12
C ALA A 34 -11.79 10.87 -16.33
N GLU A 35 -12.67 10.61 -15.34
CA GLU A 35 -13.21 11.63 -14.41
C GLU A 35 -14.40 11.16 -13.42
N LEU A 36 -14.29 11.16 -12.04
CA LEU A 36 -15.35 10.94 -10.96
C LEU A 36 -15.24 11.98 -9.77
N ALA A 37 -16.24 12.25 -8.89
CA ALA A 37 -16.27 13.42 -7.94
C ALA A 37 -16.43 13.20 -6.37
N MET A 38 -16.00 14.18 -5.53
CA MET A 38 -16.06 14.25 -4.03
C MET A 38 -16.05 15.71 -3.43
N PRO A 39 -16.77 16.04 -2.34
CA PRO A 39 -16.68 17.31 -1.58
C PRO A 39 -15.45 17.41 -0.65
N LYS A 40 -14.81 18.59 -0.59
CA LYS A 40 -13.55 18.81 0.18
C LYS A 40 -13.65 18.58 1.69
N ASN A 41 -14.84 18.71 2.29
CA ASN A 41 -15.08 18.55 3.72
C ASN A 41 -15.50 17.13 4.15
N ALA A 42 -15.65 16.21 3.20
CA ALA A 42 -15.89 14.78 3.44
C ALA A 42 -14.59 13.95 3.45
N TYR A 43 -13.45 14.55 3.15
CA TYR A 43 -12.19 13.85 2.87
C TYR A 43 -11.54 13.21 4.12
N TRP A 44 -11.27 11.90 4.06
CA TRP A 44 -10.39 11.22 5.01
C TRP A 44 -8.92 11.47 4.66
N ARG A 45 -8.01 11.30 5.63
CA ARG A 45 -6.56 11.31 5.29
C ARG A 45 -6.18 9.99 4.62
N PRO A 46 -5.34 9.95 3.57
CA PRO A 46 -4.85 8.68 3.05
C PRO A 46 -4.03 7.95 4.13
N GLY A 47 -4.06 6.62 4.09
CA GLY A 47 -3.55 5.74 5.15
C GLY A 47 -4.45 5.63 6.39
N THR A 48 -5.64 6.24 6.41
CA THR A 48 -6.56 6.15 7.57
C THR A 48 -7.12 4.74 7.72
N LYS A 49 -7.03 4.20 8.95
CA LYS A 49 -7.78 3.02 9.38
C LYS A 49 -9.18 3.40 9.83
N LEU A 50 -10.19 3.08 9.02
CA LEU A 50 -11.60 3.33 9.30
C LEU A 50 -12.20 2.11 10.01
N LEU A 51 -12.56 2.27 11.27
CA LEU A 51 -13.21 1.21 12.03
C LEU A 51 -14.68 1.10 11.58
N VAL A 52 -15.08 -0.11 11.20
CA VAL A 52 -16.43 -0.42 10.71
C VAL A 52 -17.10 -1.42 11.64
N ARG A 53 -18.27 -1.08 12.22
CA ARG A 53 -19.08 -2.01 13.02
C ARG A 53 -20.43 -2.31 12.37
N PHE A 54 -20.85 -3.57 12.44
CA PHE A 54 -22.19 -3.99 12.05
C PHE A 54 -23.14 -3.95 13.26
N LEU A 55 -24.23 -3.21 13.13
CA LEU A 55 -25.26 -3.07 14.17
C LEU A 55 -26.30 -4.22 14.14
N SER A 56 -26.45 -4.87 12.98
CA SER A 56 -27.35 -6.01 12.77
C SER A 56 -26.87 -6.88 11.58
N GLY A 57 -27.74 -7.70 11.00
CA GLY A 57 -27.45 -8.51 9.81
C GLY A 57 -27.00 -9.94 10.13
N SER A 58 -27.23 -10.86 9.18
CA SER A 58 -26.71 -12.23 9.21
C SER A 58 -25.20 -12.24 9.00
N GLU A 59 -24.54 -13.33 9.40
CA GLU A 59 -23.10 -13.47 9.18
C GLU A 59 -22.75 -13.56 7.68
N PHE A 60 -23.64 -14.14 6.86
CA PHE A 60 -23.47 -14.18 5.41
C PHE A 60 -23.48 -12.75 4.80
N VAL A 61 -24.50 -11.95 5.12
CA VAL A 61 -24.63 -10.56 4.63
C VAL A 61 -23.44 -9.70 5.10
N LYS A 62 -23.01 -9.82 6.37
CA LYS A 62 -21.84 -9.10 6.89
C LYS A 62 -20.57 -9.43 6.12
N ASN A 63 -20.32 -10.71 5.83
CA ASN A 63 -19.14 -11.14 5.08
C ASN A 63 -19.18 -10.69 3.62
N LYS A 64 -20.36 -10.66 2.98
CA LYS A 64 -20.52 -10.07 1.64
C LYS A 64 -20.24 -8.57 1.65
N VAL A 65 -20.80 -7.82 2.62
CA VAL A 65 -20.53 -6.37 2.76
C VAL A 65 -19.05 -6.11 3.02
N LYS A 66 -18.41 -6.85 3.93
CA LYS A 66 -16.96 -6.74 4.18
C LYS A 66 -16.16 -6.93 2.89
N TYR A 67 -16.42 -8.02 2.17
CA TYR A 67 -15.71 -8.36 0.94
C TYR A 67 -15.82 -7.26 -0.13
N TYR A 68 -17.02 -6.77 -0.42
CA TYR A 68 -17.21 -5.76 -1.47
C TYR A 68 -16.75 -4.36 -1.05
N ALA A 69 -16.87 -3.98 0.22
CA ALA A 69 -16.31 -2.72 0.73
C ALA A 69 -14.79 -2.63 0.51
N GLN A 70 -14.08 -3.74 0.77
CA GLN A 70 -12.63 -3.87 0.58
C GLN A 70 -12.18 -3.77 -0.88
N THR A 71 -13.11 -3.76 -1.86
CA THR A 71 -12.78 -3.51 -3.28
C THR A 71 -12.08 -2.17 -3.47
N TRP A 72 -12.48 -1.14 -2.72
CA TRP A 72 -11.89 0.21 -2.78
C TRP A 72 -10.41 0.22 -2.37
N GLU A 73 -9.98 -0.62 -1.43
CA GLU A 73 -8.61 -0.66 -0.87
C GLU A 73 -7.55 -1.09 -1.90
N ASN A 74 -7.97 -1.63 -3.06
CA ASN A 74 -7.08 -1.95 -4.18
C ASN A 74 -6.67 -0.71 -4.99
N TYR A 75 -7.31 0.43 -4.76
CA TYR A 75 -7.15 1.66 -5.53
C TYR A 75 -6.98 2.90 -4.63
N ALA A 76 -7.64 2.90 -3.47
CA ALA A 76 -7.56 3.91 -2.44
C ALA A 76 -6.66 3.45 -1.28
N ASN A 77 -5.72 4.30 -0.88
CA ASN A 77 -4.92 4.12 0.34
C ASN A 77 -5.78 4.40 1.60
N ILE A 78 -6.66 3.46 1.96
CA ILE A 78 -7.53 3.43 3.14
C ILE A 78 -7.64 1.96 3.62
N ASP A 79 -7.84 1.73 4.93
CA ASP A 79 -8.01 0.40 5.53
C ASP A 79 -9.33 0.31 6.32
N PHE A 80 -10.31 -0.44 5.83
CA PHE A 80 -11.54 -0.74 6.55
C PHE A 80 -11.31 -1.88 7.56
N VAL A 81 -11.26 -1.50 8.83
CA VAL A 81 -11.06 -2.41 9.95
C VAL A 81 -12.42 -2.82 10.50
N PHE A 82 -12.96 -3.92 9.97
CA PHE A 82 -14.21 -4.51 10.42
C PHE A 82 -14.06 -5.15 11.80
N ASN A 83 -14.57 -4.50 12.85
CA ASN A 83 -14.55 -4.97 14.22
C ASN A 83 -15.82 -4.54 14.98
N ASN A 84 -15.98 -4.95 16.24
CA ASN A 84 -17.10 -4.51 17.08
C ASN A 84 -16.71 -3.34 18.01
N SER A 85 -15.82 -2.45 17.56
CA SER A 85 -15.40 -1.29 18.36
C SER A 85 -16.58 -0.36 18.63
N PRO A 86 -16.81 0.09 19.88
CA PRO A 86 -17.84 1.09 20.15
C PRO A 86 -17.52 2.44 19.51
N LYS A 87 -16.24 2.70 19.18
CA LYS A 87 -15.75 3.94 18.54
C LYS A 87 -15.68 3.84 17.01
N ALA A 88 -16.50 2.99 16.40
CA ALA A 88 -16.46 2.80 14.95
C ALA A 88 -16.97 4.05 14.21
N GLN A 89 -16.15 4.60 13.32
CA GLN A 89 -16.56 5.74 12.48
C GLN A 89 -17.73 5.33 11.58
N ILE A 90 -17.67 4.15 10.96
CA ILE A 90 -18.73 3.64 10.08
C ILE A 90 -19.56 2.60 10.83
N ARG A 91 -20.88 2.81 10.89
CA ARG A 91 -21.81 2.01 11.69
C ARG A 91 -22.96 1.52 10.80
N VAL A 92 -22.88 0.27 10.38
CA VAL A 92 -23.72 -0.31 9.30
C VAL A 92 -24.93 -1.03 9.88
N SER A 93 -26.14 -0.66 9.46
CA SER A 93 -27.40 -1.35 9.77
C SER A 93 -28.03 -2.02 8.54
N PHE A 94 -28.98 -2.92 8.78
CA PHE A 94 -29.74 -3.66 7.75
C PHE A 94 -31.25 -3.52 7.97
N VAL A 95 -31.74 -2.29 8.06
CA VAL A 95 -33.17 -2.00 8.28
C VAL A 95 -33.93 -2.23 6.97
N ARG A 96 -34.62 -3.36 6.87
CA ARG A 96 -35.39 -3.75 5.67
C ARG A 96 -36.44 -2.70 5.32
N GLY A 97 -36.43 -2.24 4.07
CA GLY A 97 -37.33 -1.18 3.58
C GLY A 97 -36.89 0.25 3.93
N GLY A 98 -35.84 0.44 4.74
CA GLY A 98 -35.33 1.76 5.13
C GLY A 98 -34.45 2.47 4.08
N GLY A 99 -34.50 2.02 2.82
CA GLY A 99 -33.56 2.39 1.75
C GLY A 99 -32.12 1.92 2.02
N SER A 100 -31.23 2.09 1.06
CA SER A 100 -29.78 2.05 1.31
C SER A 100 -29.26 3.48 1.30
N TRP A 101 -28.31 3.79 2.18
CA TRP A 101 -27.74 5.14 2.30
C TRP A 101 -26.46 5.13 3.13
N SER A 102 -25.65 6.17 2.98
CA SER A 102 -24.49 6.45 3.83
C SER A 102 -24.26 7.96 4.00
N TYR A 103 -23.68 8.36 5.14
CA TYR A 103 -23.17 9.72 5.28
C TYR A 103 -21.86 9.89 4.51
N LEU A 104 -21.65 11.08 3.94
CA LEU A 104 -20.48 11.36 3.13
C LEU A 104 -19.20 11.48 3.99
N GLY A 105 -18.29 10.52 3.82
CA GLY A 105 -16.91 10.64 4.30
C GLY A 105 -16.79 10.99 5.78
N THR A 106 -15.98 12.00 6.12
CA THR A 106 -15.78 12.47 7.50
C THR A 106 -17.04 12.95 8.24
N HIS A 107 -18.17 13.19 7.55
CA HIS A 107 -19.44 13.48 8.23
C HIS A 107 -19.94 12.32 9.11
N ASN A 108 -19.46 11.09 8.87
CA ASN A 108 -19.65 9.94 9.76
C ASN A 108 -19.22 10.22 11.23
N LEU A 109 -18.31 11.18 11.44
CA LEU A 109 -17.83 11.62 12.76
C LEU A 109 -18.79 12.57 13.50
N GLU A 110 -19.75 13.18 12.80
CA GLU A 110 -20.73 14.11 13.37
C GLU A 110 -21.98 13.39 13.90
N ILE A 111 -22.15 12.12 13.54
CA ILE A 111 -23.28 11.28 13.94
C ILE A 111 -23.00 10.64 15.28
N SER A 112 -24.00 10.62 16.16
CA SER A 112 -23.91 10.02 17.51
C SER A 112 -23.54 8.52 17.46
N ASP A 113 -22.73 8.06 18.41
CA ASP A 113 -22.14 6.70 18.44
C ASP A 113 -23.19 5.58 18.47
N ASP A 114 -24.39 5.86 19.00
CA ASP A 114 -25.53 4.94 19.07
C ASP A 114 -26.32 4.82 17.76
N GLN A 115 -26.13 5.75 16.82
CA GLN A 115 -26.85 5.78 15.55
C GLN A 115 -26.08 5.12 14.40
N ALA A 116 -26.80 4.58 13.42
CA ALA A 116 -26.22 4.08 12.18
C ALA A 116 -25.71 5.25 11.31
N THR A 117 -24.59 5.03 10.62
CA THR A 117 -24.05 5.96 9.61
C THR A 117 -24.16 5.43 8.18
N MET A 118 -24.57 4.16 8.04
CA MET A 118 -24.85 3.51 6.77
C MET A 118 -25.98 2.49 6.96
N ASN A 119 -26.85 2.32 5.98
CA ASN A 119 -27.85 1.25 5.96
C ASN A 119 -27.87 0.52 4.62
N PHE A 120 -28.13 -0.78 4.65
CA PHE A 120 -28.49 -1.56 3.46
C PHE A 120 -29.94 -2.05 3.59
N GLY A 121 -30.83 -1.51 2.75
CA GLY A 121 -32.28 -1.64 2.93
C GLY A 121 -32.93 -2.92 2.39
N TRP A 122 -32.19 -3.73 1.63
CA TRP A 122 -32.75 -4.83 0.85
C TRP A 122 -31.86 -6.08 0.72
N PHE A 123 -30.73 -6.14 1.44
CA PHE A 123 -29.90 -7.33 1.49
C PHE A 123 -30.51 -8.41 2.38
N ASP A 124 -30.44 -9.65 1.92
CA ASP A 124 -30.73 -10.88 2.66
C ASP A 124 -29.84 -12.03 2.14
N ASP A 125 -29.97 -13.21 2.75
CA ASP A 125 -29.11 -14.36 2.46
C ASP A 125 -29.30 -14.96 1.05
N ASN A 126 -30.29 -14.49 0.28
CA ASN A 126 -30.52 -14.89 -1.12
C ASN A 126 -30.16 -13.78 -2.13
N THR A 127 -29.60 -12.66 -1.66
CA THR A 127 -29.19 -11.55 -2.53
C THR A 127 -28.03 -11.98 -3.45
N PRO A 128 -28.10 -11.71 -4.77
CA PRO A 128 -27.05 -12.13 -5.70
C PRO A 128 -25.78 -11.27 -5.57
N ASP A 129 -24.65 -11.85 -5.94
CA ASP A 129 -23.33 -11.22 -5.84
C ASP A 129 -23.20 -9.90 -6.61
N GLU A 130 -23.90 -9.77 -7.74
CA GLU A 130 -23.96 -8.51 -8.50
C GLU A 130 -24.66 -7.37 -7.74
N GLU A 131 -25.69 -7.70 -6.94
CA GLU A 131 -26.44 -6.74 -6.13
C GLU A 131 -25.66 -6.35 -4.87
N PHE A 132 -24.98 -7.32 -4.24
CA PHE A 132 -24.01 -7.02 -3.18
C PHE A 132 -22.87 -6.14 -3.69
N SER A 133 -22.30 -6.47 -4.86
CA SER A 133 -21.22 -5.72 -5.49
C SER A 133 -21.64 -4.28 -5.78
N ARG A 134 -22.74 -4.08 -6.53
CA ARG A 134 -23.26 -2.75 -6.84
C ARG A 134 -23.43 -1.91 -5.57
N THR A 135 -24.32 -2.38 -4.71
CA THR A 135 -24.86 -1.53 -3.64
C THR A 135 -23.80 -1.36 -2.53
N THR A 136 -22.99 -2.37 -2.23
CA THR A 136 -21.91 -2.20 -1.22
C THR A 136 -20.82 -1.27 -1.69
N ILE A 137 -20.31 -1.43 -2.93
CA ILE A 137 -19.24 -0.57 -3.43
C ILE A 137 -19.74 0.88 -3.51
N HIS A 138 -20.98 1.10 -3.93
CA HIS A 138 -21.64 2.41 -3.95
C HIS A 138 -21.70 3.07 -2.56
N GLU A 139 -22.27 2.41 -1.55
CA GLU A 139 -22.37 2.99 -0.20
C GLU A 139 -21.00 3.23 0.45
N PHE A 140 -20.02 2.35 0.21
CA PHE A 140 -18.66 2.58 0.69
C PHE A 140 -17.94 3.68 -0.11
N GLY A 141 -18.36 3.98 -1.35
CA GLY A 141 -17.95 5.17 -2.08
C GLY A 141 -18.42 6.45 -1.36
N HIS A 142 -19.69 6.51 -0.95
CA HIS A 142 -20.19 7.59 -0.08
C HIS A 142 -19.42 7.66 1.25
N ALA A 143 -19.15 6.52 1.90
CA ALA A 143 -18.36 6.50 3.14
C ALA A 143 -16.90 6.95 2.94
N LEU A 144 -16.37 6.97 1.71
CA LEU A 144 -15.09 7.57 1.31
C LEU A 144 -15.23 9.03 0.81
N GLY A 145 -16.45 9.57 0.77
CA GLY A 145 -16.76 10.95 0.38
C GLY A 145 -17.24 11.14 -1.05
N CYS A 146 -17.28 10.10 -1.90
CA CYS A 146 -17.78 10.22 -3.26
C CYS A 146 -19.27 10.60 -3.26
N ILE A 147 -19.63 11.57 -4.09
CA ILE A 147 -21.04 11.94 -4.34
C ILE A 147 -21.61 11.13 -5.50
N HIS A 148 -22.91 11.21 -5.71
CA HIS A 148 -23.53 10.68 -6.92
C HIS A 148 -23.00 11.34 -8.18
N GLU A 149 -22.76 10.52 -9.21
CA GLU A 149 -22.21 10.99 -10.48
C GLU A 149 -23.20 11.89 -11.25
N HIS A 150 -24.52 11.71 -11.07
CA HIS A 150 -25.54 12.62 -11.63
C HIS A 150 -25.58 14.00 -10.96
N MET A 151 -24.99 14.15 -9.76
CA MET A 151 -24.84 15.42 -9.05
C MET A 151 -23.48 16.10 -9.34
N SER A 152 -22.62 15.47 -10.14
CA SER A 152 -21.36 16.06 -10.59
C SER A 152 -21.63 17.37 -11.35
N PRO A 153 -20.83 18.43 -11.17
CA PRO A 153 -20.98 19.68 -11.91
C PRO A 153 -20.84 19.54 -13.45
N SER A 154 -20.41 18.37 -13.93
CA SER A 154 -20.29 18.04 -15.35
C SER A 154 -21.47 17.24 -15.92
N ALA A 155 -22.42 16.82 -15.08
CA ALA A 155 -23.54 15.99 -15.51
C ALA A 155 -24.51 16.79 -16.39
N SER A 156 -24.82 16.27 -17.58
CA SER A 156 -25.73 16.90 -18.54
C SER A 156 -26.88 15.95 -18.93
N ILE A 157 -27.55 15.39 -17.93
CA ILE A 157 -28.63 14.41 -18.12
C ILE A 157 -29.88 15.14 -18.62
N PRO A 158 -30.49 14.69 -19.75
CA PRO A 158 -31.68 15.31 -20.33
C PRO A 158 -32.95 14.86 -19.60
N TRP A 159 -33.10 15.21 -18.31
CA TRP A 159 -34.24 14.81 -17.48
C TRP A 159 -35.60 15.27 -18.02
N ASP A 160 -36.55 14.35 -18.16
CA ASP A 160 -37.97 14.65 -18.33
C ASP A 160 -38.58 14.89 -16.94
N LYS A 161 -38.47 16.13 -16.46
CA LYS A 161 -38.73 16.45 -15.04
C LYS A 161 -40.15 16.09 -14.60
N ASP A 162 -41.15 16.22 -15.47
CA ASP A 162 -42.54 15.92 -15.13
C ASP A 162 -42.73 14.41 -14.89
N LYS A 163 -42.12 13.55 -15.73
CA LYS A 163 -42.11 12.10 -15.50
C LYS A 163 -41.28 11.70 -14.29
N VAL A 164 -40.16 12.38 -14.03
CA VAL A 164 -39.31 12.14 -12.84
C VAL A 164 -40.10 12.43 -11.55
N TYR A 165 -40.80 13.56 -11.46
CA TYR A 165 -41.68 13.83 -10.32
C TYR A 165 -42.80 12.78 -10.23
N GLN A 166 -43.49 12.47 -11.34
CA GLN A 166 -44.57 11.48 -11.34
C GLN A 166 -44.13 10.10 -10.85
N TYR A 167 -42.91 9.67 -11.19
CA TYR A 167 -42.34 8.40 -10.75
C TYR A 167 -41.95 8.42 -9.26
N TYR A 168 -41.11 9.36 -8.83
CA TYR A 168 -40.53 9.33 -7.47
C TYR A 168 -41.46 9.84 -6.36
N MET A 169 -42.46 10.66 -6.71
CA MET A 169 -43.53 11.03 -5.77
C MET A 169 -44.56 9.89 -5.61
N GLY A 170 -44.51 8.86 -6.47
CA GLY A 170 -45.31 7.64 -6.36
C GLY A 170 -44.66 6.57 -5.46
N PRO A 171 -45.40 5.51 -5.08
CA PRO A 171 -44.82 4.34 -4.43
C PRO A 171 -43.81 3.63 -5.34
N PRO A 172 -42.71 3.06 -4.79
CA PRO A 172 -42.44 2.87 -3.37
C PRO A 172 -41.72 4.05 -2.69
N ASN A 173 -41.24 5.04 -3.44
CA ASN A 173 -40.40 6.13 -2.91
C ASN A 173 -41.20 7.16 -2.11
N VAL A 174 -42.34 7.61 -2.65
CA VAL A 174 -43.25 8.61 -2.03
C VAL A 174 -42.51 9.89 -1.60
N TRP A 175 -41.55 10.33 -2.41
CA TRP A 175 -40.75 11.53 -2.12
C TRP A 175 -41.58 12.80 -2.29
N SER A 176 -41.27 13.82 -1.50
CA SER A 176 -41.69 15.20 -1.77
C SER A 176 -41.01 15.75 -3.04
N LYS A 177 -41.55 16.82 -3.61
CA LYS A 177 -40.93 17.49 -4.76
C LYS A 177 -39.52 18.00 -4.41
N GLU A 178 -39.36 18.49 -3.20
CA GLU A 178 -38.11 19.01 -2.63
C GLU A 178 -37.07 17.90 -2.44
N GLU A 179 -37.50 16.67 -2.11
CA GLU A 179 -36.63 15.49 -2.09
C GLU A 179 -36.21 15.06 -3.49
N VAL A 180 -37.10 15.09 -4.48
CA VAL A 180 -36.73 14.85 -5.90
C VAL A 180 -35.72 15.91 -6.37
N ASP A 181 -35.99 17.19 -6.11
CA ASP A 181 -35.09 18.29 -6.48
C ASP A 181 -33.70 18.11 -5.87
N ARG A 182 -33.63 17.80 -4.56
CA ARG A 182 -32.36 17.61 -3.83
C ARG A 182 -31.62 16.33 -4.22
N ASN A 183 -32.32 15.21 -4.40
CA ASN A 183 -31.70 13.90 -4.57
C ASN A 183 -31.39 13.55 -6.04
N LEU A 184 -31.99 14.25 -7.01
CA LEU A 184 -31.83 13.93 -8.46
C LEU A 184 -31.45 15.11 -9.34
N PHE A 185 -31.87 16.34 -9.01
CA PHE A 185 -31.60 17.53 -9.85
C PHE A 185 -30.55 18.47 -9.29
N HIS A 186 -30.19 18.34 -8.01
CA HIS A 186 -29.10 19.11 -7.42
C HIS A 186 -27.77 18.74 -8.07
N GLN A 187 -26.95 19.77 -8.31
CA GLN A 187 -25.57 19.63 -8.75
C GLN A 187 -24.70 20.45 -7.82
N TYR A 188 -23.57 19.87 -7.41
CA TYR A 188 -22.59 20.57 -6.59
C TYR A 188 -21.89 21.69 -7.38
N ALA A 189 -21.34 22.68 -6.66
CA ALA A 189 -20.57 23.75 -7.31
C ALA A 189 -19.14 23.28 -7.66
N PRO A 190 -18.60 23.59 -8.86
CA PRO A 190 -17.22 23.25 -9.26
C PRO A 190 -16.13 23.69 -8.27
N SER A 191 -16.37 24.74 -7.49
CA SER A 191 -15.43 25.26 -6.48
C SER A 191 -15.33 24.40 -5.22
N GLU A 192 -16.34 23.59 -4.91
CA GLU A 192 -16.51 22.89 -3.63
C GLU A 192 -16.14 21.41 -3.71
N THR A 193 -16.23 20.84 -4.90
CA THR A 193 -15.88 19.46 -5.21
C THR A 193 -14.51 19.33 -5.87
N PHE A 194 -13.81 18.23 -5.62
CA PHE A 194 -12.95 17.62 -6.63
C PHE A 194 -13.90 16.88 -7.59
N TYR A 195 -13.90 17.28 -8.87
CA TYR A 195 -14.86 16.80 -9.85
C TYR A 195 -14.27 16.88 -11.26
N THR A 196 -15.11 16.46 -12.19
CA THR A 196 -14.71 15.59 -13.27
C THR A 196 -15.92 15.36 -14.22
N ARG A 197 -15.72 15.24 -15.54
CA ARG A 197 -16.64 14.73 -16.59
C ARG A 197 -17.34 13.40 -16.28
N PHE A 198 -18.66 13.49 -16.30
CA PHE A 198 -19.64 12.41 -16.22
C PHE A 198 -19.22 11.05 -16.84
N ASP A 199 -19.01 10.04 -15.99
CA ASP A 199 -18.84 8.64 -16.39
C ASP A 199 -20.16 7.86 -16.34
N PRO A 200 -20.79 7.52 -17.49
CA PRO A 200 -22.01 6.71 -17.51
C PRO A 200 -21.82 5.28 -16.96
N ARG A 201 -20.57 4.84 -16.72
CA ARG A 201 -20.23 3.54 -16.13
C ARG A 201 -19.78 3.60 -14.66
N SER A 202 -19.79 4.78 -14.03
CA SER A 202 -19.38 4.90 -12.62
C SER A 202 -20.27 4.07 -11.72
N ILE A 203 -19.67 3.44 -10.70
CA ILE A 203 -20.42 2.79 -9.63
C ILE A 203 -21.29 3.78 -8.84
N MET A 204 -20.94 5.08 -8.85
CA MET A 204 -21.67 6.15 -8.16
C MET A 204 -22.85 6.70 -8.99
N LEU A 205 -23.14 6.11 -10.15
CA LEU A 205 -24.26 6.50 -11.02
C LEU A 205 -25.40 5.49 -10.93
N TYR A 206 -26.63 5.98 -10.73
CA TYR A 206 -27.83 5.15 -10.87
C TYR A 206 -28.06 4.70 -12.31
N ARG A 207 -28.78 3.58 -12.46
CA ARG A 207 -29.48 3.32 -13.71
C ARG A 207 -30.56 4.38 -13.92
N ILE A 208 -30.35 5.23 -14.91
CA ILE A 208 -31.29 6.22 -15.43
C ILE A 208 -32.04 5.54 -16.57
N SER A 209 -33.35 5.35 -16.40
CA SER A 209 -34.20 4.75 -17.44
C SER A 209 -34.57 5.79 -18.49
N ASN A 210 -34.60 5.38 -19.77
CA ASN A 210 -35.01 6.22 -20.89
C ASN A 210 -36.42 6.82 -20.71
N ASP A 211 -37.31 6.11 -19.99
CA ASP A 211 -38.63 6.58 -19.62
C ASP A 211 -38.61 7.92 -18.83
N LEU A 212 -37.51 8.24 -18.14
CA LEU A 212 -37.36 9.42 -17.28
C LEU A 212 -36.57 10.57 -17.95
N THR A 213 -36.26 10.44 -19.25
CA THR A 213 -35.41 11.38 -19.99
C THR A 213 -36.01 11.75 -21.35
N ILE A 214 -35.45 12.81 -21.94
CA ILE A 214 -35.82 13.37 -23.23
C ILE A 214 -34.87 12.82 -24.30
N GLY A 215 -35.43 12.24 -25.36
CA GLY A 215 -34.67 11.67 -26.48
C GLY A 215 -34.47 10.16 -26.32
N ASP A 216 -33.28 9.69 -26.67
CA ASP A 216 -32.86 8.30 -26.49
C ASP A 216 -31.61 8.28 -25.59
N TYR A 217 -31.84 8.21 -24.28
CA TYR A 217 -30.80 8.30 -23.26
C TYR A 217 -31.10 7.32 -22.12
N GLU A 218 -30.21 6.38 -21.85
CA GLU A 218 -30.23 5.61 -20.61
C GLU A 218 -28.82 5.31 -20.13
N THR A 219 -28.67 4.93 -18.86
CA THR A 219 -27.38 4.48 -18.31
C THR A 219 -27.44 2.99 -17.96
N PRO A 220 -26.32 2.26 -18.08
CA PRO A 220 -26.25 0.86 -17.69
C PRO A 220 -26.44 0.65 -16.17
N ASN A 221 -26.81 -0.58 -15.78
CA ASN A 221 -26.76 -0.99 -14.37
C ASN A 221 -25.31 -1.33 -14.00
N ASN A 222 -24.59 -0.37 -13.45
CA ASN A 222 -23.19 -0.53 -13.05
C ASN A 222 -23.09 -1.38 -11.77
N THR A 223 -22.28 -2.43 -11.76
CA THR A 223 -22.13 -3.36 -10.63
C THR A 223 -20.71 -3.49 -10.10
N VAL A 224 -19.73 -2.85 -10.74
CA VAL A 224 -18.31 -2.87 -10.41
C VAL A 224 -17.69 -1.49 -10.64
N LEU A 225 -16.54 -1.23 -9.99
CA LEU A 225 -15.74 -0.01 -10.25
C LEU A 225 -15.35 0.11 -11.72
N SER A 226 -15.65 1.25 -12.33
CA SER A 226 -15.19 1.63 -13.66
C SER A 226 -13.67 1.92 -13.66
N ALA A 227 -13.08 2.12 -14.84
CA ALA A 227 -11.68 2.57 -14.92
C ALA A 227 -11.50 3.97 -14.29
N THR A 228 -12.51 4.81 -14.46
CA THR A 228 -12.60 6.17 -13.94
C THR A 228 -12.71 6.20 -12.43
N ASP A 229 -13.58 5.37 -11.84
CA ASP A 229 -13.74 5.30 -10.38
C ASP A 229 -12.39 4.99 -9.70
N LYS A 230 -11.64 4.05 -10.29
CA LYS A 230 -10.31 3.61 -9.82
C LYS A 230 -9.28 4.71 -9.92
N MET A 231 -9.22 5.42 -11.05
CA MET A 231 -8.28 6.52 -11.26
C MET A 231 -8.55 7.70 -10.31
N PHE A 232 -9.83 8.06 -10.15
CA PHE A 232 -10.19 9.18 -9.29
C PHE A 232 -9.95 8.88 -7.81
N ILE A 233 -10.42 7.73 -7.31
CA ILE A 233 -10.22 7.38 -5.90
C ILE A 233 -8.74 7.24 -5.57
N HIS A 234 -7.92 6.78 -6.52
CA HIS A 234 -6.46 6.75 -6.38
C HIS A 234 -5.84 8.15 -6.36
N SER A 235 -6.36 9.11 -7.13
CA SER A 235 -5.88 10.50 -7.07
C SER A 235 -6.25 11.22 -5.77
N LEU A 236 -7.36 10.83 -5.14
CA LEU A 236 -7.78 11.34 -3.83
C LEU A 236 -7.05 10.66 -2.69
N TYR A 237 -6.89 9.34 -2.76
CA TYR A 237 -6.26 8.51 -1.76
C TYR A 237 -5.00 7.84 -2.34
N PRO A 238 -3.99 8.62 -2.74
CA PRO A 238 -2.80 8.08 -3.38
C PRO A 238 -2.04 7.17 -2.43
N GLU A 239 -1.33 6.22 -3.02
CA GLU A 239 -0.25 5.56 -2.32
C GLU A 239 0.77 6.63 -1.92
N GLN A 240 0.80 6.97 -0.63
CA GLN A 240 1.78 7.88 -0.04
C GLN A 240 3.19 7.38 -0.36
N ALA A 241 4.19 8.25 -0.48
CA ALA A 241 5.57 7.86 -0.80
C ALA A 241 6.14 6.77 0.15
N ARG A 242 5.63 6.69 1.39
CA ARG A 242 5.76 5.59 2.36
C ARG A 242 5.43 4.18 1.80
N SER A 243 4.85 4.10 0.61
CA SER A 243 4.29 2.88 -0.03
C SER A 243 5.15 2.33 -1.15
N GLN A 244 5.97 3.16 -1.83
CA GLN A 244 6.92 2.63 -2.81
C GLN A 244 7.98 1.80 -2.11
N ALA A 245 8.56 2.34 -1.03
CA ALA A 245 9.54 1.71 -0.15
C ALA A 245 10.69 0.98 -0.86
N ARG A 246 10.91 1.35 -2.13
CA ARG A 246 11.86 0.76 -3.08
C ARG A 246 12.21 1.81 -4.13
N PHE A 247 13.46 1.75 -4.56
CA PHE A 247 14.07 2.58 -5.59
C PHE A 247 14.87 1.68 -6.51
N THR A 248 14.87 1.94 -7.82
CA THR A 248 15.91 1.44 -8.73
C THR A 248 16.49 2.59 -9.56
N THR A 249 17.80 2.53 -9.78
CA THR A 249 18.49 3.45 -10.70
C THR A 249 17.94 3.41 -12.13
N GLN A 250 17.25 2.32 -12.50
CA GLN A 250 16.66 2.14 -13.82
C GLN A 250 15.48 3.09 -14.09
N ASP A 251 14.82 3.63 -13.05
CA ASP A 251 13.65 4.51 -13.18
C ASP A 251 13.99 5.86 -13.84
N PHE A 252 15.27 6.29 -13.77
CA PHE A 252 15.75 7.57 -14.28
C PHE A 252 17.06 7.47 -15.11
N ARG A 253 17.69 6.29 -15.19
CA ARG A 253 18.91 6.07 -15.98
C ARG A 253 18.96 4.66 -16.58
N PRO A 254 19.11 4.49 -17.90
CA PRO A 254 19.27 3.15 -18.48
C PRO A 254 20.61 2.51 -18.04
N PRO A 255 20.67 1.18 -17.84
CA PRO A 255 21.89 0.48 -17.43
C PRO A 255 23.12 0.69 -18.33
N SER A 256 22.91 1.08 -19.59
CA SER A 256 23.97 1.36 -20.57
C SER A 256 24.82 2.60 -20.26
N ARG A 257 24.45 3.42 -19.27
CA ARG A 257 25.21 4.59 -18.80
C ARG A 257 25.62 4.38 -17.34
N SER A 258 26.70 3.66 -17.08
CA SER A 258 27.17 3.42 -15.71
C SER A 258 27.42 4.73 -14.95
N ASN A 259 27.16 4.72 -13.63
CA ASN A 259 27.39 5.87 -12.77
C ASN A 259 27.69 5.41 -11.34
N LEU A 260 28.72 6.00 -10.72
CA LEU A 260 29.15 5.69 -9.35
C LEU A 260 28.14 6.18 -8.31
N LEU A 261 27.59 7.38 -8.50
CA LEU A 261 26.70 8.03 -7.53
C LEU A 261 25.27 8.05 -8.07
N ASN A 262 24.34 7.45 -7.34
CA ASN A 262 22.93 7.38 -7.72
C ASN A 262 22.06 7.68 -6.50
N ALA A 263 21.34 8.80 -6.54
CA ALA A 263 20.53 9.29 -5.43
C ALA A 263 19.14 9.76 -5.89
N LEU A 264 18.13 9.57 -5.06
CA LEU A 264 16.76 10.06 -5.26
C LEU A 264 16.27 10.75 -3.98
N GLN A 265 15.61 11.91 -4.13
CA GLN A 265 14.86 12.52 -3.04
C GLN A 265 13.55 11.75 -2.83
N VAL A 266 13.37 11.20 -1.64
CA VAL A 266 12.10 10.66 -1.15
C VAL A 266 11.47 11.72 -0.26
N ASN A 267 10.20 12.06 -0.48
CA ASN A 267 9.46 13.00 0.37
C ASN A 267 8.55 12.19 1.29
N PHE A 268 8.42 12.59 2.55
CA PHE A 268 7.44 12.01 3.46
C PHE A 268 6.09 12.71 3.26
N ASP A 269 5.08 11.93 2.87
CA ASP A 269 3.69 12.39 2.78
C ASP A 269 2.79 11.47 3.63
N PRO A 270 2.12 11.98 4.68
CA PRO A 270 2.40 13.27 5.31
C PRO A 270 3.81 13.30 5.93
N GLU A 271 4.32 14.50 6.16
CA GLU A 271 5.55 14.73 6.92
C GLU A 271 5.46 14.08 8.32
N TYR A 272 6.59 13.64 8.86
CA TYR A 272 6.70 13.23 10.26
C TYR A 272 6.71 14.44 11.19
N LYS A 273 6.53 14.22 12.50
CA LYS A 273 6.68 15.30 13.50
C LYS A 273 8.15 15.65 13.77
N GLU A 274 9.02 14.67 13.59
CA GLU A 274 10.47 14.70 13.78
C GLU A 274 11.06 13.68 12.78
N ALA A 275 12.34 13.79 12.44
CA ALA A 275 12.98 12.87 11.50
C ALA A 275 12.86 11.39 11.96
N PRO A 276 12.33 10.48 11.12
CA PRO A 276 12.26 9.05 11.44
C PRO A 276 13.63 8.38 11.36
N SER A 277 13.75 7.18 11.91
CA SER A 277 14.85 6.26 11.57
C SER A 277 14.51 5.51 10.29
N VAL A 278 15.51 5.26 9.44
CA VAL A 278 15.33 4.56 8.15
C VAL A 278 16.32 3.40 8.03
N ALA A 279 15.82 2.17 8.05
CA ALA A 279 16.58 0.99 7.66
C ALA A 279 16.57 0.85 6.13
N VAL A 280 17.65 0.36 5.52
CA VAL A 280 17.83 0.29 4.06
C VAL A 280 18.45 -1.05 3.68
N GLY A 281 18.00 -1.68 2.60
CA GLY A 281 18.54 -2.94 2.11
C GLY A 281 18.60 -3.01 0.59
N LEU A 282 19.63 -3.64 0.05
CA LEU A 282 19.80 -3.83 -1.40
C LEU A 282 18.72 -4.76 -1.97
N THR A 283 18.19 -4.42 -3.14
CA THR A 283 17.14 -5.19 -3.85
C THR A 283 17.51 -5.52 -5.30
N GLU A 284 18.46 -4.81 -5.87
CA GLU A 284 18.97 -5.02 -7.22
C GLU A 284 20.47 -4.69 -7.25
N LEU A 285 21.23 -5.49 -7.99
CA LEU A 285 22.67 -5.39 -8.20
C LEU A 285 22.96 -5.65 -9.68
N ASN A 286 23.76 -4.81 -10.32
CA ASN A 286 24.25 -5.01 -11.69
C ASN A 286 25.64 -4.34 -11.81
N LEU A 287 26.69 -5.09 -11.46
CA LEU A 287 28.06 -4.62 -11.35
C LEU A 287 29.01 -5.44 -12.23
N SER A 288 29.95 -4.77 -12.91
CA SER A 288 30.95 -5.46 -13.71
C SER A 288 31.89 -6.32 -12.87
N LYS A 289 32.23 -7.52 -13.37
CA LYS A 289 33.27 -8.38 -12.80
C LYS A 289 34.70 -7.84 -12.94
N ASP A 290 34.92 -6.81 -13.76
CA ASP A 290 36.29 -6.41 -14.16
C ASP A 290 37.04 -5.68 -13.04
N PHE A 291 36.32 -5.28 -11.99
CA PHE A 291 36.80 -4.63 -10.77
C PHE A 291 36.14 -5.28 -9.54
N ASN A 292 36.62 -4.98 -8.32
CA ASN A 292 35.95 -5.48 -7.12
C ASN A 292 34.50 -4.99 -7.12
N VAL A 293 33.59 -5.84 -6.66
CA VAL A 293 32.17 -5.47 -6.56
C VAL A 293 31.99 -4.68 -5.27
N ARG A 294 31.73 -3.39 -5.42
CA ARG A 294 31.61 -2.41 -4.33
C ARG A 294 30.32 -1.63 -4.43
N ILE A 295 29.50 -1.69 -3.40
CA ILE A 295 28.25 -0.95 -3.36
C ILE A 295 27.80 -0.71 -1.92
N LYS A 296 27.14 0.42 -1.66
CA LYS A 296 26.41 0.69 -0.42
C LYS A 296 25.12 1.45 -0.73
N ALA A 297 24.01 0.91 -0.23
CA ALA A 297 22.72 1.60 -0.18
C ALA A 297 22.48 2.15 1.24
N TYR A 298 22.10 3.41 1.32
CA TYR A 298 21.91 4.13 2.59
C TYR A 298 20.95 5.31 2.43
N ALA A 299 20.38 5.76 3.55
CA ALA A 299 19.62 7.00 3.63
C ALA A 299 20.50 8.11 4.20
N ASP A 300 20.44 9.29 3.61
CA ASP A 300 21.11 10.52 4.07
C ASP A 300 20.11 11.69 4.11
N ARG A 301 20.45 12.76 4.83
CA ARG A 301 19.63 13.99 4.96
C ARG A 301 18.17 13.70 5.33
N ILE A 302 17.98 12.81 6.31
CA ILE A 302 16.67 12.47 6.85
C ILE A 302 16.15 13.65 7.69
N THR A 303 14.97 14.15 7.34
CA THR A 303 14.25 15.26 7.98
C THR A 303 12.82 14.84 8.30
N GLU A 304 12.03 15.73 8.88
CA GLU A 304 10.58 15.58 9.02
C GLU A 304 9.85 15.42 7.66
N SER A 305 10.39 16.01 6.58
CA SER A 305 9.72 16.11 5.27
C SER A 305 10.25 15.17 4.20
N GLY A 306 11.36 14.48 4.44
CA GLY A 306 11.90 13.49 3.50
C GLY A 306 13.30 13.01 3.84
N PHE A 307 13.91 12.30 2.90
CA PHE A 307 15.31 11.89 2.94
C PHE A 307 15.85 11.65 1.53
N VAL A 308 17.14 11.42 1.40
CA VAL A 308 17.75 11.01 0.13
C VAL A 308 18.19 9.56 0.22
N ILE A 309 17.62 8.70 -0.63
CA ILE A 309 18.06 7.32 -0.80
C ILE A 309 19.24 7.28 -1.77
N HIS A 310 20.30 6.56 -1.40
CA HIS A 310 21.51 6.37 -2.19
C HIS A 310 21.69 4.89 -2.58
N ALA A 311 22.32 4.63 -3.72
CA ALA A 311 22.89 3.34 -4.10
C ALA A 311 24.20 3.59 -4.88
N ASP A 312 25.29 3.71 -4.12
CA ASP A 312 26.55 4.24 -4.61
C ASP A 312 27.65 3.16 -4.66
N SER A 313 28.50 3.22 -5.68
CA SER A 313 29.75 2.47 -5.80
C SER A 313 30.96 3.41 -5.78
N TRP A 314 32.16 2.87 -5.54
CA TRP A 314 33.37 3.68 -5.41
C TRP A 314 34.61 3.03 -6.06
N ALA A 315 35.69 3.80 -6.10
CA ALA A 315 36.95 3.46 -6.77
C ALA A 315 36.74 3.11 -8.26
N ASP A 316 37.23 1.95 -8.70
CA ASP A 316 37.21 1.48 -10.09
C ASP A 316 35.95 0.65 -10.45
N THR A 317 35.02 0.45 -9.51
CA THR A 317 33.82 -0.38 -9.72
C THR A 317 32.87 0.21 -10.76
N ILE A 318 32.54 -0.56 -11.80
CA ILE A 318 31.54 -0.18 -12.79
C ILE A 318 30.15 -0.67 -12.33
N LEU A 319 29.32 0.28 -11.90
CA LEU A 319 27.92 0.06 -11.53
C LEU A 319 27.00 0.42 -12.70
N PHE A 320 26.33 -0.58 -13.28
CA PHE A 320 25.36 -0.40 -14.35
C PHE A 320 23.98 -0.02 -13.78
N SER A 321 23.49 -0.78 -12.81
CA SER A 321 22.28 -0.47 -12.06
C SER A 321 22.30 -1.06 -10.65
N ALA A 322 21.52 -0.45 -9.75
CA ALA A 322 21.25 -0.94 -8.42
C ALA A 322 19.84 -0.54 -7.99
N GLY A 323 19.39 -1.14 -6.89
CA GLY A 323 18.14 -0.79 -6.24
C GLY A 323 18.20 -1.09 -4.76
N ALA A 324 17.39 -0.36 -3.99
CA ALA A 324 17.28 -0.47 -2.55
C ALA A 324 15.82 -0.45 -2.13
N ALA A 325 15.50 -1.09 -1.02
CA ALA A 325 14.25 -0.94 -0.28
C ALA A 325 14.56 -0.30 1.07
N TRP A 326 13.55 0.31 1.69
CA TRP A 326 13.70 0.95 3.00
C TRP A 326 12.51 0.67 3.91
N PHE A 327 12.73 0.87 5.21
CA PHE A 327 11.71 0.72 6.25
C PHE A 327 11.82 1.91 7.22
N GLU A 328 10.74 2.68 7.33
CA GLU A 328 10.64 3.90 8.13
C GLU A 328 10.10 3.58 9.54
N VAL A 329 10.76 4.11 10.57
CA VAL A 329 10.31 4.02 11.97
C VAL A 329 10.21 5.44 12.54
N SER A 330 9.01 5.83 12.95
CA SER A 330 8.77 7.16 13.56
C SER A 330 9.62 7.33 14.82
N SER A 331 10.09 8.54 15.11
CA SER A 331 10.72 8.85 16.41
C SER A 331 9.79 8.55 17.60
N THR A 332 8.47 8.63 17.37
CA THR A 332 7.43 8.32 18.34
C THR A 332 7.00 6.85 18.35
N ASP A 333 7.65 5.98 17.57
CA ASP A 333 7.35 4.55 17.55
C ASP A 333 8.07 3.85 18.71
N THR A 334 7.27 3.33 19.63
CA THR A 334 7.77 2.61 20.81
C THR A 334 7.98 1.12 20.57
N GLU A 335 7.43 0.58 19.48
CA GLU A 335 7.42 -0.86 19.19
C GLU A 335 8.56 -1.27 18.27
N PHE A 336 8.89 -0.46 17.27
CA PHE A 336 10.01 -0.74 16.36
C PHE A 336 11.31 -0.09 16.84
N GLN A 337 12.41 -0.76 16.54
CA GLN A 337 13.78 -0.23 16.66
C GLN A 337 14.56 -0.63 15.39
N THR A 338 15.45 0.25 14.93
CA THR A 338 16.33 -0.01 13.79
C THR A 338 17.73 0.50 14.05
N GLY A 339 18.70 -0.02 13.32
CA GLY A 339 20.06 0.49 13.33
C GLY A 339 20.91 -0.17 12.27
N ASN A 340 22.20 0.15 12.25
CA ASN A 340 23.17 -0.34 11.27
C ASN A 340 24.37 -1.00 11.98
N PHE A 341 25.10 -1.81 11.22
CA PHE A 341 26.40 -2.37 11.59
C PHE A 341 27.30 -2.35 10.35
N ASP A 342 28.54 -1.88 10.50
CA ASP A 342 29.57 -1.93 9.46
C ASP A 342 30.77 -2.76 9.96
N THR A 343 31.28 -3.70 9.15
CA THR A 343 32.40 -4.55 9.56
C THR A 343 33.69 -3.76 9.78
N LEU A 344 33.78 -2.54 9.23
CA LEU A 344 34.88 -1.61 9.49
C LEU A 344 34.97 -1.15 10.95
N GLU A 345 33.93 -1.38 11.75
CA GLU A 345 33.96 -1.21 13.21
C GLU A 345 34.78 -2.30 13.93
N LEU A 346 35.02 -3.44 13.28
CA LEU A 346 35.76 -4.58 13.85
C LEU A 346 37.20 -4.70 13.34
N HIS A 347 37.44 -4.34 12.08
CA HIS A 347 38.75 -4.46 11.44
C HIS A 347 38.90 -3.42 10.30
N PRO A 348 40.13 -2.99 9.96
CA PRO A 348 40.33 -2.11 8.82
C PRO A 348 40.06 -2.84 7.49
N TRP A 349 39.73 -2.08 6.44
CA TRP A 349 39.31 -2.60 5.12
C TRP A 349 40.34 -3.52 4.45
N ASN A 350 41.63 -3.38 4.79
CA ASN A 350 42.73 -4.17 4.24
C ASN A 350 42.96 -5.51 4.98
N GLU A 351 42.21 -5.79 6.04
CA GLU A 351 42.29 -7.04 6.82
C GLU A 351 40.99 -7.87 6.71
N ALA A 352 40.64 -8.30 5.50
CA ALA A 352 39.46 -9.11 5.24
C ALA A 352 39.27 -10.28 6.23
N LYS A 353 38.09 -10.36 6.87
CA LYS A 353 37.72 -11.45 7.79
C LYS A 353 36.52 -12.22 7.25
N PRO A 354 36.52 -13.56 7.30
CA PRO A 354 35.41 -14.37 6.79
C PRO A 354 34.18 -14.38 7.70
N GLN A 355 34.34 -14.02 8.97
CA GLN A 355 33.29 -14.05 9.99
C GLN A 355 33.30 -12.72 10.75
N ASN A 356 32.19 -12.00 10.78
CA ASN A 356 32.10 -10.67 11.39
C ASN A 356 30.88 -10.56 12.29
N ARG A 357 31.10 -10.58 13.61
CA ARG A 357 30.05 -10.57 14.62
C ARG A 357 30.20 -9.40 15.59
N LYS A 358 29.11 -8.67 15.83
CA LYS A 358 29.02 -7.64 16.88
C LYS A 358 27.80 -7.89 17.76
N ARG A 359 27.89 -7.60 19.06
CA ARG A 359 26.71 -7.53 19.94
C ARG A 359 26.00 -6.20 19.71
N VAL A 360 24.73 -6.25 19.32
CA VAL A 360 23.82 -5.11 19.32
C VAL A 360 23.11 -5.08 20.68
N VAL A 361 23.21 -3.95 21.36
CA VAL A 361 22.37 -3.61 22.53
C VAL A 361 21.22 -2.77 22.00
N LEU A 362 19.99 -3.13 22.33
CA LEU A 362 18.80 -2.37 21.95
C LEU A 362 18.69 -1.12 22.84
N GLU A 363 18.20 -0.02 22.27
CA GLU A 363 17.96 1.22 23.01
C GLU A 363 16.86 1.02 24.07
N ARG A 364 15.87 0.19 23.75
CA ARG A 364 14.76 -0.20 24.62
C ARG A 364 14.66 -1.71 24.69
N SER A 365 14.59 -2.27 25.90
CA SER A 365 14.33 -3.70 26.09
C SER A 365 12.88 -4.04 25.72
N PHE A 366 12.67 -5.15 25.03
CA PHE A 366 11.35 -5.73 24.78
C PHE A 366 10.88 -6.56 25.98
N ALA A 367 9.56 -6.81 26.08
CA ALA A 367 9.00 -7.69 27.12
C ALA A 367 9.47 -9.14 26.96
N GLU A 368 9.57 -9.62 25.72
CA GLU A 368 10.07 -10.93 25.31
C GLU A 368 11.08 -10.75 24.16
N PRO A 369 11.92 -11.76 23.83
CA PRO A 369 12.87 -11.66 22.71
C PRO A 369 12.17 -11.26 21.39
N PRO A 370 12.59 -10.14 20.76
CA PRO A 370 11.91 -9.60 19.58
C PRO A 370 12.12 -10.44 18.32
N LYS A 371 11.31 -10.18 17.29
CA LYS A 371 11.68 -10.56 15.92
C LYS A 371 12.74 -9.60 15.44
N VAL A 372 13.84 -10.13 14.89
CA VAL A 372 14.94 -9.34 14.32
C VAL A 372 15.15 -9.74 12.87
N LEU A 373 15.13 -8.75 11.99
CA LEU A 373 15.43 -8.86 10.57
C LEU A 373 16.76 -8.17 10.29
N VAL A 374 17.51 -8.68 9.31
CA VAL A 374 18.79 -8.09 8.89
C VAL A 374 18.83 -8.02 7.38
N TRP A 375 19.14 -6.85 6.84
CA TRP A 375 19.18 -6.52 5.42
C TRP A 375 20.59 -6.10 5.02
N LEU A 376 21.10 -6.65 3.91
CA LEU A 376 22.42 -6.28 3.40
C LEU A 376 22.38 -4.87 2.79
N GLN A 377 23.15 -3.94 3.37
CA GLN A 377 23.27 -2.56 2.88
C GLN A 377 24.38 -2.39 1.85
N GLY A 378 25.50 -3.09 2.02
CA GLY A 378 26.65 -2.91 1.15
C GLY A 378 27.80 -3.87 1.41
N PHE A 379 28.74 -3.94 0.48
CA PHE A 379 29.91 -4.82 0.52
C PHE A 379 31.04 -4.30 -0.40
N ASP A 380 32.28 -4.69 -0.10
CA ASP A 380 33.45 -4.69 -1.00
C ASP A 380 34.02 -6.12 -1.04
N MET A 381 33.94 -6.77 -2.21
CA MET A 381 34.44 -8.13 -2.40
C MET A 381 35.41 -8.26 -3.58
N ASP A 382 36.43 -9.09 -3.41
CA ASP A 382 37.47 -9.32 -4.43
C ASP A 382 36.89 -9.88 -5.74
N LYS A 383 37.31 -9.32 -6.87
CA LYS A 383 36.82 -9.71 -8.20
C LYS A 383 37.26 -11.09 -8.70
N ARG A 384 38.34 -11.64 -8.14
CA ARG A 384 38.95 -12.91 -8.56
C ARG A 384 38.38 -14.11 -7.82
N LYS A 385 37.43 -13.87 -6.91
CA LYS A 385 36.82 -14.82 -6.00
C LYS A 385 35.31 -14.77 -6.17
N ASP A 386 34.66 -15.93 -6.15
CA ASP A 386 33.19 -16.01 -6.15
C ASP A 386 32.62 -15.14 -5.00
N TRP A 387 31.50 -14.48 -5.24
CA TRP A 387 30.89 -13.55 -4.29
C TRP A 387 29.83 -14.29 -3.48
N ARG A 388 30.15 -14.54 -2.21
CA ARG A 388 29.30 -15.26 -1.27
C ARG A 388 29.19 -14.47 0.03
N ILE A 389 27.99 -14.05 0.40
CA ILE A 389 27.76 -13.24 1.60
C ILE A 389 26.40 -13.57 2.21
N ALA A 390 26.32 -13.53 3.55
CA ALA A 390 25.07 -13.69 4.28
C ALA A 390 25.06 -12.80 5.53
N VAL A 391 23.97 -12.04 5.68
CA VAL A 391 23.66 -11.33 6.93
C VAL A 391 22.63 -12.11 7.74
N HIS A 392 22.74 -12.08 9.07
CA HIS A 392 21.75 -12.67 9.98
C HIS A 392 21.91 -12.16 11.43
N ALA A 393 20.92 -12.47 12.27
CA ALA A 393 20.96 -12.28 13.72
C ALA A 393 20.98 -13.64 14.45
N SER A 394 21.65 -13.70 15.60
CA SER A 394 21.60 -14.83 16.54
C SER A 394 21.55 -14.33 18.00
N ASN A 395 21.44 -15.23 18.97
CA ASN A 395 21.52 -14.90 20.40
C ASN A 395 20.57 -13.75 20.83
N ILE A 396 19.37 -13.76 20.24
CA ILE A 396 18.34 -12.74 20.45
C ILE A 396 17.75 -12.88 21.86
N SER A 397 17.71 -11.76 22.56
CA SER A 397 17.15 -11.55 23.90
C SER A 397 16.35 -10.26 23.90
N SER A 398 15.55 -10.02 24.94
CA SER A 398 14.82 -8.76 25.16
C SER A 398 15.70 -7.50 25.07
N GLU A 399 16.98 -7.58 25.46
CA GLU A 399 17.92 -6.45 25.55
C GLU A 399 18.86 -6.29 24.34
N GLY A 400 18.88 -7.25 23.41
CA GLY A 400 19.88 -7.26 22.34
C GLY A 400 20.05 -8.60 21.63
N PHE A 401 20.91 -8.60 20.61
CA PHE A 401 21.20 -9.75 19.75
C PHE A 401 22.61 -9.65 19.17
N ASP A 402 23.12 -10.75 18.61
CA ASP A 402 24.38 -10.76 17.87
C ASP A 402 24.06 -10.58 16.38
N ILE A 403 24.63 -9.56 15.74
CA ILE A 403 24.53 -9.35 14.29
C ILE A 403 25.77 -9.93 13.60
N HIS A 404 25.55 -10.57 12.45
CA HIS A 404 26.61 -11.24 11.67
C HIS A 404 26.59 -10.80 10.21
N ILE A 405 27.79 -10.64 9.63
CA ILE A 405 28.00 -10.39 8.20
C ILE A 405 29.15 -11.28 7.71
N ASP A 406 28.79 -12.43 7.14
CA ASP A 406 29.72 -13.53 6.95
C ASP A 406 29.90 -13.91 5.47
N THR A 407 31.09 -14.43 5.16
CA THR A 407 31.45 -14.99 3.85
C THR A 407 32.07 -16.38 4.01
N TRP A 408 32.12 -17.18 2.93
CA TRP A 408 32.57 -18.58 2.98
C TRP A 408 33.21 -19.07 1.68
N GLY A 409 33.92 -20.19 1.77
CA GLY A 409 34.69 -20.74 0.65
C GLY A 409 35.96 -19.94 0.42
N ASP A 410 36.22 -19.59 -0.83
CA ASP A 410 37.39 -18.79 -1.25
C ASP A 410 37.11 -17.28 -1.38
N SER A 411 35.90 -16.84 -1.02
CA SER A 411 35.44 -15.46 -1.06
C SER A 411 36.26 -14.55 -0.13
N ILE A 412 36.57 -13.34 -0.59
CA ILE A 412 37.28 -12.31 0.19
C ILE A 412 36.35 -11.12 0.36
N LEU A 413 36.06 -10.77 1.62
CA LEU A 413 35.20 -9.66 2.02
C LEU A 413 36.05 -8.60 2.73
N TYR A 414 36.28 -7.45 2.08
CA TYR A 414 37.09 -6.36 2.63
C TYR A 414 36.29 -5.49 3.61
N SER A 415 35.02 -5.23 3.29
CA SER A 415 34.07 -4.58 4.18
C SER A 415 32.63 -4.96 3.80
N ALA A 416 31.71 -4.84 4.74
CA ALA A 416 30.27 -4.84 4.44
C ALA A 416 29.48 -4.14 5.53
N SER A 417 28.22 -3.82 5.21
CA SER A 417 27.28 -3.21 6.15
C SER A 417 25.89 -3.82 6.03
N ALA A 418 25.14 -3.77 7.13
CA ALA A 418 23.77 -4.26 7.21
C ALA A 418 22.93 -3.38 8.14
N SER A 419 21.67 -3.13 7.75
CA SER A 419 20.67 -2.60 8.68
C SER A 419 19.92 -3.74 9.36
N TRP A 420 19.43 -3.48 10.56
CA TRP A 420 18.54 -4.36 11.28
C TRP A 420 17.23 -3.66 11.67
N ILE A 421 16.17 -4.46 11.80
CA ILE A 421 14.83 -4.04 12.23
C ILE A 421 14.39 -5.00 13.34
N ALA A 422 14.00 -4.48 14.50
CA ALA A 422 13.54 -5.25 15.65
C ALA A 422 12.13 -4.80 16.07
N TYR A 423 11.24 -5.76 16.39
CA TYR A 423 9.85 -5.48 16.81
C TYR A 423 9.28 -6.61 17.70
N PRO A 424 8.16 -6.40 18.44
CA PRO A 424 7.62 -7.40 19.36
C PRO A 424 7.17 -8.67 18.64
N ALA A 425 7.53 -9.84 19.18
CA ALA A 425 7.34 -11.10 18.47
C ALA A 425 5.88 -11.57 18.35
N ASP A 426 5.01 -10.98 19.17
CA ASP A 426 3.56 -11.20 19.29
C ASP A 426 2.72 -10.10 18.61
N LYS A 427 3.36 -9.11 17.98
CA LYS A 427 2.67 -7.98 17.35
C LYS A 427 1.67 -8.45 16.28
N GLU A 428 0.41 -8.06 16.43
CA GLU A 428 -0.66 -8.37 15.48
C GLU A 428 -0.51 -7.60 14.16
N GLY A 429 -1.02 -8.18 13.07
CA GLY A 429 -1.03 -7.55 11.74
C GLY A 429 0.35 -7.38 11.09
N ILE A 430 1.36 -8.12 11.56
CA ILE A 430 2.71 -8.15 10.97
C ILE A 430 3.22 -9.58 10.90
N PHE A 431 3.88 -9.92 9.80
CA PHE A 431 4.57 -11.21 9.65
C PHE A 431 5.95 -10.98 9.06
N SER A 432 6.97 -11.70 9.52
CA SER A 432 8.32 -11.55 9.00
C SER A 432 9.10 -12.85 9.05
N GLY A 433 10.16 -12.92 8.23
CA GLY A 433 11.00 -14.09 8.18
C GLY A 433 12.14 -13.99 7.17
N VAL A 434 12.77 -15.13 6.96
CA VAL A 434 13.86 -15.32 6.02
C VAL A 434 13.60 -16.54 5.16
N VAL A 435 14.03 -16.48 3.91
CA VAL A 435 14.08 -17.62 2.98
C VAL A 435 15.45 -17.60 2.34
N ASP A 436 16.17 -18.73 2.38
CA ASP A 436 17.59 -18.78 2.02
C ASP A 436 17.97 -20.12 1.36
N SER A 437 18.62 -20.02 0.20
CA SER A 437 19.18 -21.14 -0.56
C SER A 437 20.70 -21.03 -0.79
N SER A 438 21.34 -19.95 -0.32
CA SER A 438 22.74 -19.61 -0.63
C SER A 438 23.78 -20.55 0.01
N ILE A 439 23.48 -21.09 1.19
CA ILE A 439 24.40 -21.89 2.02
C ILE A 439 24.33 -23.41 1.71
N ARG A 440 23.25 -23.89 1.06
CA ARG A 440 23.08 -25.33 0.77
C ARG A 440 23.92 -25.76 -0.45
N GLN A 441 25.01 -26.48 -0.22
CA GLN A 441 25.92 -26.96 -1.28
C GLN A 441 25.39 -28.16 -2.09
N ASN A 442 24.36 -28.87 -1.63
CA ASN A 442 23.87 -30.06 -2.33
C ASN A 442 22.84 -29.76 -3.43
N THR A 443 23.23 -30.12 -4.66
CA THR A 443 22.35 -30.61 -5.74
C THR A 443 21.23 -29.70 -6.23
N THR A 444 21.55 -28.44 -6.58
CA THR A 444 20.85 -27.79 -7.70
C THR A 444 21.86 -27.27 -8.70
N SER A 445 21.64 -27.54 -9.99
CA SER A 445 22.39 -26.91 -11.07
C SER A 445 22.30 -25.38 -10.95
N PRO A 446 23.31 -24.63 -11.44
CA PRO A 446 23.21 -23.17 -11.57
C PRO A 446 21.88 -22.82 -12.26
N SER A 447 21.10 -21.95 -11.62
CA SER A 447 19.77 -21.55 -12.09
C SER A 447 19.73 -20.05 -12.14
N GLN A 448 19.18 -19.51 -13.23
CA GLN A 448 18.93 -18.08 -13.38
C GLN A 448 17.89 -17.57 -12.37
N VAL A 449 17.15 -18.44 -11.69
CA VAL A 449 16.15 -18.07 -10.68
C VAL A 449 16.28 -18.95 -9.43
N LYS A 450 16.18 -18.33 -8.25
CA LYS A 450 15.99 -18.98 -6.94
C LYS A 450 14.76 -18.37 -6.29
N GLY A 451 13.81 -19.17 -5.81
CA GLY A 451 12.55 -18.65 -5.28
C GLY A 451 11.63 -19.73 -4.72
N GLY A 452 10.43 -19.33 -4.31
CA GLY A 452 9.40 -20.22 -3.77
C GLY A 452 8.19 -19.47 -3.24
N ARG A 453 7.31 -20.19 -2.53
CA ARG A 453 6.17 -19.62 -1.80
C ARG A 453 6.55 -19.36 -0.34
N VAL A 454 6.07 -18.26 0.22
CA VAL A 454 5.93 -18.04 1.67
C VAL A 454 4.45 -18.05 1.98
N ASP A 455 4.01 -18.96 2.85
CA ASP A 455 2.63 -19.00 3.33
C ASP A 455 2.53 -18.38 4.72
N PHE A 456 1.48 -17.59 4.95
CA PHE A 456 1.21 -16.94 6.22
C PHE A 456 0.38 -17.85 7.14
N PRO A 457 0.57 -17.79 8.46
CA PRO A 457 -0.34 -18.45 9.40
C PRO A 457 -1.77 -17.95 9.20
N ARG A 458 -2.75 -18.86 9.20
CA ARG A 458 -4.16 -18.51 8.96
C ARG A 458 -4.63 -17.45 9.95
N GLY A 459 -5.25 -16.38 9.42
CA GLY A 459 -5.87 -15.33 10.22
C GLY A 459 -4.94 -14.22 10.69
N VAL A 460 -3.63 -14.27 10.39
CA VAL A 460 -2.71 -13.13 10.59
C VAL A 460 -3.13 -11.93 9.73
N PHE A 461 -3.71 -12.23 8.57
CA PHE A 461 -4.06 -11.30 7.51
C PHE A 461 -5.43 -11.66 6.93
N ASP A 462 -6.27 -10.67 6.68
CA ASP A 462 -7.61 -10.86 6.12
C ASP A 462 -7.75 -10.39 4.66
N ARG A 463 -6.74 -9.69 4.11
CA ARG A 463 -6.71 -9.10 2.76
C ARG A 463 -5.30 -9.12 2.15
N LYS A 464 -5.05 -8.39 1.06
CA LYS A 464 -3.70 -8.22 0.50
C LYS A 464 -2.87 -7.28 1.39
N HIS A 465 -1.62 -7.66 1.68
CA HIS A 465 -0.67 -6.86 2.48
C HIS A 465 0.52 -6.36 1.65
N ARG A 466 1.35 -5.50 2.22
CA ARG A 466 2.60 -5.01 1.61
C ARG A 466 3.75 -5.88 2.05
N VAL A 467 4.64 -6.25 1.12
CA VAL A 467 5.85 -7.03 1.42
C VAL A 467 7.07 -6.16 1.19
N TYR A 468 7.76 -5.80 2.27
CA TYR A 468 9.06 -5.14 2.22
C TYR A 468 10.11 -6.25 2.30
N ALA A 469 11.00 -6.33 1.30
CA ALA A 469 12.03 -7.35 1.23
C ALA A 469 13.36 -6.75 0.77
N ALA A 470 14.45 -7.32 1.25
CA ALA A 470 15.80 -7.02 0.79
C ALA A 470 16.66 -8.29 0.72
N ILE A 471 17.78 -8.19 0.02
CA ILE A 471 18.80 -9.24 -0.04
C ILE A 471 19.32 -9.49 1.38
N LYS A 472 19.25 -10.76 1.78
CA LYS A 472 19.89 -11.30 3.00
C LYS A 472 21.21 -11.97 2.64
N SER A 473 21.23 -12.69 1.52
CA SER A 473 22.37 -13.53 1.14
C SER A 473 22.40 -13.83 -0.35
N PHE A 474 23.59 -14.07 -0.88
CA PHE A 474 23.79 -14.59 -2.22
C PHE A 474 25.08 -15.40 -2.33
N ASN A 475 25.14 -16.24 -3.37
CA ASN A 475 26.27 -17.07 -3.76
C ASN A 475 26.30 -17.05 -5.30
N VAL A 476 27.16 -16.19 -5.85
CA VAL A 476 27.29 -15.92 -7.30
C VAL A 476 28.74 -16.10 -7.71
N SER A 477 28.97 -16.74 -8.86
CA SER A 477 30.34 -16.93 -9.35
C SER A 477 30.90 -15.69 -10.06
N CYS A 478 32.18 -15.37 -9.82
CA CYS A 478 32.84 -14.16 -10.34
C CYS A 478 33.26 -14.22 -11.81
N LYS A 479 32.93 -15.30 -12.55
CA LYS A 479 33.30 -15.46 -13.96
C LYS A 479 32.54 -14.50 -14.90
N HIS A 480 31.39 -14.02 -14.46
CA HIS A 480 30.51 -13.08 -15.16
C HIS A 480 30.15 -11.93 -14.20
N ASP A 481 29.56 -10.86 -14.72
CA ASP A 481 29.12 -9.73 -13.90
C ASP A 481 28.15 -10.15 -12.78
N LEU A 482 28.11 -9.39 -11.69
CA LEU A 482 27.15 -9.60 -10.61
C LEU A 482 25.82 -8.95 -10.98
N ARG A 483 24.88 -9.74 -11.52
CA ARG A 483 23.52 -9.28 -11.83
C ARG A 483 22.48 -10.05 -11.03
N LEU A 484 21.78 -9.39 -10.10
CA LEU A 484 20.73 -9.94 -9.25
C LEU A 484 19.57 -8.95 -9.10
N ILE A 485 18.32 -9.43 -9.12
CA ILE A 485 17.14 -8.64 -8.76
C ILE A 485 16.18 -9.46 -7.91
N ILE A 486 15.67 -8.90 -6.82
CA ILE A 486 14.62 -9.52 -6.01
C ILE A 486 13.23 -9.07 -6.48
N GLN A 487 12.27 -9.99 -6.48
CA GLN A 487 10.88 -9.73 -6.83
C GLN A 487 9.95 -10.50 -5.88
N THR A 488 8.82 -9.88 -5.54
CA THR A 488 7.74 -10.43 -4.70
C THR A 488 6.43 -10.35 -5.49
N GLU A 489 5.79 -11.49 -5.71
CA GLU A 489 4.66 -11.66 -6.62
C GLU A 489 3.49 -12.37 -5.91
N LYS A 490 2.31 -12.37 -6.54
CA LYS A 490 1.11 -13.12 -6.08
C LYS A 490 0.82 -12.97 -4.57
N ILE A 491 0.94 -11.74 -4.09
CA ILE A 491 0.70 -11.38 -2.69
C ILE A 491 -0.81 -11.48 -2.41
N THR A 492 -1.17 -12.34 -1.46
CA THR A 492 -2.54 -12.55 -0.97
C THR A 492 -2.55 -12.52 0.56
N LYS A 493 -3.72 -12.63 1.17
CA LYS A 493 -3.86 -12.79 2.64
C LYS A 493 -3.22 -14.07 3.20
N ASP A 494 -2.95 -15.03 2.33
CA ASP A 494 -2.47 -16.37 2.70
C ASP A 494 -0.97 -16.54 2.41
N GLY A 495 -0.31 -15.60 1.72
CA GLY A 495 1.12 -15.66 1.42
C GLY A 495 1.57 -14.82 0.22
N PHE A 496 2.84 -14.98 -0.18
CA PHE A 496 3.40 -14.40 -1.40
C PHE A 496 4.43 -15.32 -2.06
N ASP A 497 4.64 -15.14 -3.36
CA ASP A 497 5.73 -15.78 -4.10
C ASP A 497 6.96 -14.86 -4.05
N TRP A 498 8.14 -15.41 -3.82
CA TRP A 498 9.40 -14.68 -3.85
C TRP A 498 10.35 -15.29 -4.87
N LYS A 499 11.19 -14.45 -5.48
CA LYS A 499 12.30 -14.88 -6.31
C LYS A 499 13.45 -13.89 -6.31
N VAL A 500 14.64 -14.42 -6.54
CA VAL A 500 15.86 -13.69 -6.90
C VAL A 500 16.28 -14.20 -8.27
N GLU A 501 16.29 -13.29 -9.24
CA GLU A 501 16.63 -13.58 -10.63
C GLU A 501 18.04 -13.07 -10.94
N ALA A 502 18.81 -13.87 -11.67
CA ALA A 502 20.14 -13.54 -12.14
C ALA A 502 20.06 -13.08 -13.61
N GLY A 503 20.76 -12.00 -13.94
CA GLY A 503 20.69 -11.40 -15.28
C GLY A 503 21.77 -11.93 -16.24
N GLY A 504 21.36 -12.33 -17.44
CA GLY A 504 22.29 -12.66 -18.55
C GLY A 504 23.13 -13.90 -18.26
N ASP A 505 24.46 -13.77 -18.32
CA ASP A 505 25.42 -14.86 -18.06
C ASP A 505 25.78 -15.06 -16.57
N SER A 506 25.14 -14.32 -15.65
CA SER A 506 25.40 -14.43 -14.20
C SER A 506 25.05 -15.82 -13.65
N MET A 507 26.00 -16.45 -12.95
CA MET A 507 25.80 -17.79 -12.36
C MET A 507 25.40 -17.71 -10.89
N LEU A 508 24.10 -17.80 -10.63
CA LEU A 508 23.51 -17.83 -9.29
C LEU A 508 23.42 -19.27 -8.74
N ASN A 509 24.25 -19.57 -7.75
CA ASN A 509 24.26 -20.87 -7.06
C ASN A 509 23.19 -20.91 -5.96
N GLY A 510 22.92 -19.79 -5.29
CA GLY A 510 21.84 -19.66 -4.31
C GLY A 510 21.70 -18.22 -3.78
N ALA A 511 20.52 -17.89 -3.31
CA ALA A 511 20.17 -16.57 -2.77
C ALA A 511 19.16 -16.68 -1.63
N GLY A 512 19.06 -15.62 -0.84
CA GLY A 512 18.06 -15.46 0.21
C GLY A 512 17.64 -14.02 0.42
N ILE A 513 16.40 -13.84 0.84
CA ILE A 513 15.82 -12.56 1.24
C ILE A 513 15.37 -12.60 2.70
N SER A 514 15.35 -11.43 3.31
CA SER A 514 14.70 -11.18 4.60
C SER A 514 13.55 -10.21 4.35
N TYR A 515 12.37 -10.50 4.89
CA TYR A 515 11.14 -9.79 4.56
C TYR A 515 10.31 -9.46 5.80
N VAL A 516 9.53 -8.38 5.70
CA VAL A 516 8.45 -8.01 6.63
C VAL A 516 7.19 -7.69 5.83
N VAL A 517 6.05 -8.11 6.36
CA VAL A 517 4.73 -7.99 5.75
C VAL A 517 3.81 -7.26 6.71
N ILE A 518 3.14 -6.21 6.23
CA ILE A 518 2.25 -5.31 6.98
C ILE A 518 1.04 -4.95 6.11
#